data_AF-A0A8B8D0Q8-F1
#
_entry.id   AF-A0A8B8D0Q8-F1
#
_cell.length_a   1.000
_cell.length_b   1.000
_cell.length_c   1.000
_cell.angle_alpha   90.00
_cell.angle_beta   90.00
_cell.angle_gamma   90.00
#
_symmetry.space_group_name_H-M   'P 1'
#
loop_
_entity.id
_entity.type
_entity.pdbx_description
1 polymer ?
#
loop_
_entity_poly.entity_id
_entity_poly.type
_entity_poly.pdbx_seq_one_letter_code
_entity_poly.pdbx_strand_id
1 'polypeptide(L)'
;MTGIGKCSLSSRLQYFNKVWFPGITTTRCKHFYPSLRQIFLCDNPIGGRRQIFSKDIKNLRSKGLFCCSSSLRTESVEKGLIVEPDEYVQSVYDGLVSHDRGSLARAITLIETSNPKKKLQAKALLNLILHNQKANEVHSVKGPKTFRIGLSGPPGAGKSTFIESFGKFLTAQDHKVAVLAVDPSSSRTGGSLLGDKTRMPELSRDMNAYIRASPSRGTLGGVTRTTNEAILVCEAAGYDIILVETIGVGQTEFVVADMVDMFCLLIPPAGGDELQGIKKGIVEVADLVAVNKSDGDLVSAARLIQGEYMSALKFIRKMNPHWEPQVLRISSLTKEGIPELWEKFCEFREIMSRTGDLDRKRASQKKIWMWNYIKDHIMDLFRSHPGVRGQIGVMEDRVSHGVLTPGEAADLLLRDFMKD
;
A
#
# COMPACT_ATOMS: atom_id res chain seq x y z
N MET A 1 -50.86 -7.96 30.08
CA MET A 1 -51.42 -8.54 28.85
C MET A 1 -50.62 -7.99 27.68
N THR A 2 -49.59 -8.69 27.19
CA THR A 2 -49.62 -9.77 26.15
C THR A 2 -50.10 -9.22 24.80
N GLY A 3 -49.46 -9.40 23.64
CA GLY A 3 -48.31 -10.20 23.21
C GLY A 3 -48.40 -10.48 21.69
N ILE A 4 -47.27 -10.34 20.99
CA ILE A 4 -46.70 -11.16 19.88
C ILE A 4 -47.63 -11.90 18.86
N GLY A 5 -47.29 -11.79 17.56
CA GLY A 5 -47.50 -12.87 16.57
C GLY A 5 -47.29 -12.47 15.08
N LYS A 6 -46.05 -12.48 14.55
CA LYS A 6 -45.53 -13.40 13.50
C LYS A 6 -46.56 -14.05 12.56
N CYS A 7 -46.44 -13.78 11.25
CA CYS A 7 -46.91 -14.69 10.20
C CYS A 7 -45.80 -14.94 9.17
N SER A 8 -45.59 -16.21 8.89
CA SER A 8 -44.36 -16.82 8.37
C SER A 8 -44.37 -17.06 6.86
N LEU A 9 -43.16 -17.06 6.29
CA LEU A 9 -42.77 -17.51 4.94
C LEU A 9 -42.98 -19.04 4.73
N SER A 10 -44.12 -19.61 5.14
CA SER A 10 -44.40 -21.05 5.04
C SER A 10 -45.30 -21.45 3.87
N SER A 11 -45.88 -20.50 3.13
CA SER A 11 -46.87 -20.80 2.09
C SER A 11 -46.34 -20.83 0.64
N ARG A 12 -45.05 -20.55 0.40
CA ARG A 12 -44.41 -20.71 -0.94
C ARG A 12 -43.40 -21.85 -1.05
N LEU A 13 -43.05 -22.50 0.06
CA LEU A 13 -42.10 -23.62 0.08
C LEU A 13 -42.73 -25.02 -0.09
N GLN A 14 -44.06 -25.12 -0.07
CA GLN A 14 -44.76 -26.41 -0.21
C GLN A 14 -45.13 -26.80 -1.65
N TYR A 15 -45.03 -25.89 -2.63
CA TYR A 15 -45.30 -26.23 -4.03
C TYR A 15 -44.05 -26.64 -4.83
N PHE A 16 -42.85 -26.21 -4.42
CA PHE A 16 -41.61 -26.48 -5.16
C PHE A 16 -41.01 -27.88 -4.88
N ASN A 17 -41.23 -28.44 -3.68
CA ASN A 17 -40.61 -29.69 -3.25
C ASN A 17 -41.39 -30.98 -3.59
N LYS A 18 -42.51 -30.89 -4.31
CA LYS A 18 -43.32 -32.06 -4.69
C LYS A 18 -43.19 -32.50 -6.16
N VAL A 19 -42.52 -31.72 -7.00
CA VAL A 19 -42.49 -31.97 -8.46
C VAL A 19 -41.12 -32.39 -9.00
N TRP A 20 -40.00 -32.05 -8.33
CA TRP A 20 -38.66 -32.25 -8.91
C TRP A 20 -37.71 -33.20 -8.15
N PHE A 21 -37.99 -33.59 -6.90
CA PHE A 21 -37.13 -34.51 -6.13
C PHE A 21 -37.91 -35.33 -5.07
N PRO A 22 -38.36 -36.56 -5.37
CA PRO A 22 -38.80 -37.47 -4.32
C PRO A 22 -37.56 -38.15 -3.72
N GLY A 23 -37.24 -37.87 -2.44
CA GLY A 23 -36.34 -38.72 -1.65
C GLY A 23 -35.04 -38.12 -1.10
N ILE A 24 -34.88 -36.80 -0.95
CA ILE A 24 -33.70 -36.22 -0.29
C ILE A 24 -34.10 -35.58 1.05
N THR A 25 -33.68 -36.21 2.14
CA THR A 25 -33.78 -35.70 3.51
C THR A 25 -32.79 -34.55 3.74
N THR A 26 -33.29 -33.49 4.36
CA THR A 26 -32.61 -32.23 4.68
C THR A 26 -31.47 -32.37 5.70
N THR A 27 -30.31 -31.77 5.43
CA THR A 27 -29.40 -31.31 6.49
C THR A 27 -28.58 -30.07 6.07
N ARG A 28 -28.93 -28.93 6.69
CA ARG A 28 -28.16 -27.68 6.94
C ARG A 28 -27.51 -26.94 5.75
N CYS A 29 -28.21 -25.94 5.23
CA CYS A 29 -27.61 -24.70 4.69
C CYS A 29 -27.84 -23.55 5.69
N LYS A 30 -26.76 -22.86 6.10
CA LYS A 30 -26.81 -21.52 6.72
C LYS A 30 -26.11 -20.53 5.78
N HIS A 31 -26.82 -19.42 5.53
CA HIS A 31 -26.46 -18.21 4.76
C HIS A 31 -26.75 -18.21 3.25
N PHE A 32 -27.58 -17.24 2.86
CA PHE A 32 -28.15 -16.97 1.55
C PHE A 32 -27.81 -15.51 1.21
N TYR A 33 -27.12 -15.26 0.09
CA TYR A 33 -26.87 -13.91 -0.44
C TYR A 33 -27.48 -13.80 -1.84
N PRO A 34 -28.39 -12.84 -2.11
CA PRO A 34 -29.00 -12.70 -3.42
C PRO A 34 -28.16 -11.75 -4.30
N SER A 35 -27.37 -12.29 -5.22
CA SER A 35 -27.08 -11.64 -6.53
C SER A 35 -26.23 -12.57 -7.43
N LEU A 36 -26.88 -13.06 -8.49
CA LEU A 36 -26.36 -13.38 -9.83
C LEU A 36 -24.91 -13.94 -9.97
N ARG A 37 -24.75 -15.25 -9.74
CA ARG A 37 -24.25 -16.29 -10.69
C ARG A 37 -24.08 -17.59 -9.90
N GLN A 38 -24.92 -18.58 -10.17
CA GLN A 38 -24.83 -19.90 -9.53
C GLN A 38 -23.63 -20.67 -10.07
N ILE A 39 -22.60 -20.85 -9.23
CA ILE A 39 -21.61 -21.93 -9.39
C ILE A 39 -21.77 -22.80 -8.15
N PHE A 40 -22.31 -24.01 -8.33
CA PHE A 40 -22.33 -25.01 -7.27
C PHE A 40 -20.98 -25.75 -7.27
N LEU A 41 -20.23 -25.62 -6.18
CA LEU A 41 -19.09 -26.48 -5.87
C LEU A 41 -19.59 -27.58 -4.93
N CYS A 42 -19.60 -28.83 -5.39
CA CYS A 42 -19.73 -29.99 -4.52
C CYS A 42 -18.34 -30.53 -4.22
N ASP A 43 -17.98 -30.57 -2.94
CA ASP A 43 -16.83 -31.35 -2.46
C ASP A 43 -17.24 -32.82 -2.37
N ASN A 44 -16.49 -33.70 -3.02
CA ASN A 44 -16.55 -35.13 -2.77
C ASN A 44 -15.21 -35.56 -2.14
N PRO A 45 -15.20 -36.18 -0.95
CA PRO A 45 -13.98 -36.75 -0.40
C PRO A 45 -13.68 -38.06 -1.15
N ILE A 46 -12.40 -38.31 -1.39
CA ILE A 46 -11.80 -39.48 -2.06
C ILE A 46 -11.44 -39.23 -3.54
N GLY A 47 -10.13 -39.08 -3.79
CA GLY A 47 -9.51 -39.22 -5.10
C GLY A 47 -9.21 -37.90 -5.82
N GLY A 48 -7.95 -37.44 -5.77
CA GLY A 48 -7.49 -36.22 -6.43
C GLY A 48 -7.56 -36.30 -7.97
N ARG A 49 -8.52 -35.59 -8.56
CA ARG A 49 -8.50 -34.95 -9.90
C ARG A 49 -9.78 -34.10 -10.03
N ARG A 50 -9.65 -32.80 -10.29
CA ARG A 50 -10.80 -31.93 -10.64
C ARG A 50 -11.20 -32.20 -12.10
N GLN A 51 -12.38 -32.76 -12.34
CA GLN A 51 -13.02 -32.82 -13.65
C GLN A 51 -14.24 -31.89 -13.67
N ILE A 52 -14.32 -31.03 -14.69
CA ILE A 52 -15.50 -30.24 -15.00
C ILE A 52 -16.37 -31.08 -15.94
N PHE A 53 -17.54 -31.53 -15.49
CA PHE A 53 -18.54 -32.15 -16.36
C PHE A 53 -19.49 -31.06 -16.87
N SER A 54 -19.49 -30.80 -18.18
CA SER A 54 -20.61 -30.14 -18.86
C SER A 54 -21.59 -31.22 -19.35
N LYS A 55 -22.83 -31.20 -18.87
CA LYS A 55 -23.90 -32.07 -19.38
C LYS A 55 -24.82 -31.28 -20.32
N ASP A 56 -24.87 -31.76 -21.54
CA ASP A 56 -26.03 -31.82 -22.44
C ASP A 56 -26.59 -30.54 -23.06
N ILE A 57 -25.81 -29.92 -23.97
CA ILE A 57 -26.36 -29.13 -25.09
C ILE A 57 -26.64 -30.09 -26.26
N LYS A 58 -27.69 -30.91 -26.18
CA LYS A 58 -28.17 -31.68 -27.36
C LYS A 58 -29.68 -31.82 -27.51
N ASN A 59 -30.51 -31.10 -26.75
CA ASN A 59 -31.98 -31.22 -26.91
C ASN A 59 -32.80 -29.92 -26.91
N LEU A 60 -32.21 -28.81 -27.36
CA LEU A 60 -32.92 -27.53 -27.54
C LEU A 60 -32.72 -26.95 -28.96
N ARG A 61 -32.98 -27.76 -29.99
CA ARG A 61 -33.00 -27.32 -31.41
C ARG A 61 -34.39 -27.33 -32.07
N SER A 62 -35.47 -27.33 -31.29
CA SER A 62 -36.85 -27.37 -31.84
C SER A 62 -37.74 -26.18 -31.50
N LYS A 63 -37.23 -25.11 -30.89
CA LYS A 63 -37.97 -23.85 -30.74
C LYS A 63 -37.03 -22.69 -31.00
N GLY A 64 -37.23 -22.03 -32.14
CA GLY A 64 -36.38 -20.95 -32.65
C GLY A 64 -36.32 -19.74 -31.72
N LEU A 65 -35.39 -19.77 -30.77
CA LEU A 65 -34.86 -18.60 -30.10
C LEU A 65 -33.38 -18.48 -30.45
N PHE A 66 -33.01 -17.34 -31.05
CA PHE A 66 -31.62 -16.90 -31.20
C PHE A 66 -31.00 -16.80 -29.80
N CYS A 67 -30.18 -17.79 -29.43
CA CYS A 67 -29.31 -17.69 -28.27
C CYS A 67 -27.95 -17.18 -28.77
N CYS A 68 -27.72 -15.88 -28.61
CA CYS A 68 -26.42 -15.26 -28.83
C CYS A 68 -25.45 -15.86 -27.79
N SER A 69 -24.62 -16.82 -28.22
CA SER A 69 -23.61 -17.46 -27.39
C SER A 69 -22.44 -16.49 -27.17
N SER A 70 -22.57 -15.59 -26.19
CA SER A 70 -21.45 -14.81 -25.67
C SER A 70 -20.63 -15.67 -24.71
N SER A 71 -19.97 -16.71 -25.22
CA SER A 71 -18.98 -17.53 -24.51
C SER A 71 -17.57 -17.32 -25.04
N LEU A 72 -17.28 -16.14 -25.57
CA LEU A 72 -15.98 -15.74 -26.11
C LEU A 72 -15.73 -14.28 -25.71
N ARG A 73 -15.14 -14.05 -24.53
CA ARG A 73 -14.51 -12.76 -24.16
C ARG A 73 -13.72 -12.75 -22.84
N THR A 74 -13.53 -13.88 -22.16
CA THR A 74 -12.64 -13.93 -20.98
C THR A 74 -11.20 -14.31 -21.35
N GLU A 75 -10.97 -15.20 -22.32
CA GLU A 75 -9.60 -15.56 -22.74
C GLU A 75 -8.91 -14.48 -23.60
N SER A 76 -9.68 -13.68 -24.34
CA SER A 76 -9.14 -12.68 -25.26
C SER A 76 -8.81 -11.33 -24.62
N VAL A 77 -9.30 -11.06 -23.40
CA VAL A 77 -8.97 -9.83 -22.66
C VAL A 77 -7.63 -9.95 -21.92
N GLU A 78 -7.22 -11.16 -21.51
CA GLU A 78 -5.93 -11.36 -20.82
C GLU A 78 -4.71 -11.19 -21.74
N LYS A 79 -4.80 -11.57 -23.02
CA LYS A 79 -3.66 -11.54 -23.94
C LYS A 79 -3.23 -10.14 -24.41
N GLY A 80 -4.06 -9.11 -24.25
CA GLY A 80 -3.75 -7.74 -24.70
C GLY A 80 -3.05 -6.87 -23.64
N LEU A 81 -2.95 -7.33 -22.40
CA LEU A 81 -2.48 -6.53 -21.25
C LEU A 81 -1.16 -7.02 -20.63
N ILE A 82 -0.68 -8.21 -21.01
CA ILE A 82 0.58 -8.75 -20.52
C ILE A 82 1.69 -8.28 -21.48
N VAL A 83 2.47 -7.31 -21.01
CA VAL A 83 3.69 -6.91 -21.70
C VAL A 83 4.75 -7.95 -21.36
N GLU A 84 5.13 -8.77 -22.34
CA GLU A 84 6.22 -9.71 -22.20
C GLU A 84 7.54 -8.97 -21.92
N PRO A 85 8.37 -9.45 -20.97
CA PRO A 85 9.65 -8.82 -20.67
C PRO A 85 10.59 -8.94 -21.86
N ASP A 86 11.18 -7.81 -22.27
CA ASP A 86 12.27 -7.82 -23.24
C ASP A 86 13.61 -8.21 -22.57
N GLU A 87 14.65 -8.38 -23.38
CA GLU A 87 15.99 -8.77 -22.91
C GLU A 87 16.56 -7.79 -21.85
N TYR A 88 16.26 -6.50 -21.99
CA TYR A 88 16.66 -5.50 -21.01
C TYR A 88 15.95 -5.71 -19.67
N VAL A 89 14.62 -5.90 -19.69
CA VAL A 89 13.84 -6.18 -18.47
C VAL A 89 14.33 -7.45 -17.80
N GLN A 90 14.60 -8.51 -18.57
CA GLN A 90 15.12 -9.76 -18.03
C GLN A 90 16.49 -9.58 -17.38
N SER A 91 17.43 -8.90 -18.04
CA SER A 91 18.76 -8.64 -17.46
C SER A 91 18.71 -7.81 -16.16
N VAL A 92 17.80 -6.84 -16.08
CA VAL A 92 17.57 -6.06 -14.85
C VAL A 92 16.98 -6.94 -13.75
N TYR A 93 16.04 -7.82 -14.09
CA TYR A 93 15.44 -8.76 -13.14
C TYR A 93 16.46 -9.78 -12.61
N ASP A 94 17.26 -10.39 -13.47
CA ASP A 94 18.26 -11.38 -13.07
C ASP A 94 19.31 -10.74 -12.14
N GLY A 95 19.72 -9.50 -12.44
CA GLY A 95 20.60 -8.73 -11.57
C GLY A 95 19.96 -8.37 -10.22
N LEU A 96 18.67 -8.01 -10.21
CA LEU A 96 17.92 -7.77 -8.96
C LEU A 96 17.92 -9.02 -8.06
N VAL A 97 17.59 -10.18 -8.62
CA VAL A 97 17.56 -11.46 -7.90
C VAL A 97 18.95 -11.85 -7.40
N SER A 98 20.00 -11.49 -8.15
CA SER A 98 21.41 -11.67 -7.76
C SER A 98 21.93 -10.62 -6.77
N HIS A 99 21.05 -9.76 -6.24
CA HIS A 99 21.40 -8.67 -5.31
C HIS A 99 22.39 -7.63 -5.88
N ASP A 100 22.41 -7.42 -7.20
CA ASP A 100 23.23 -6.38 -7.83
C ASP A 100 22.65 -4.98 -7.59
N ARG A 101 23.40 -4.13 -6.88
CA ARG A 101 23.02 -2.73 -6.59
C ARG A 101 22.86 -1.89 -7.86
N GLY A 102 23.61 -2.19 -8.92
CA GLY A 102 23.48 -1.51 -10.21
C GLY A 102 22.12 -1.77 -10.85
N SER A 103 21.68 -3.03 -10.83
CA SER A 103 20.37 -3.46 -11.32
C SER A 103 19.23 -2.89 -10.48
N LEU A 104 19.38 -2.83 -9.15
CA LEU A 104 18.43 -2.15 -8.28
C LEU A 104 18.23 -0.68 -8.67
N ALA A 105 19.31 0.07 -8.86
CA ALA A 105 19.23 1.46 -9.28
C ALA A 105 18.58 1.63 -10.66
N ARG A 106 18.89 0.74 -11.62
CA ARG A 106 18.26 0.74 -12.95
C ARG A 106 16.77 0.43 -12.88
N ALA A 107 16.37 -0.55 -12.07
CA ALA A 107 14.98 -0.93 -11.88
C ALA A 107 14.16 0.22 -11.28
N ILE A 108 14.67 0.88 -10.23
CA ILE A 108 14.02 2.06 -9.64
C ILE A 108 13.93 3.20 -10.65
N THR A 109 14.99 3.46 -11.40
CA THR A 109 14.97 4.47 -12.48
C THR A 109 13.93 4.14 -13.56
N LEU A 110 13.73 2.85 -13.86
CA LEU A 110 12.77 2.39 -14.85
C LEU A 110 11.32 2.63 -14.40
N ILE A 111 10.98 2.34 -13.13
CA ILE A 111 9.62 2.59 -12.59
C ILE A 111 9.32 4.10 -12.45
N GLU A 112 10.36 4.92 -12.22
CA GLU A 112 10.26 6.38 -12.13
C GLU A 112 10.13 7.09 -13.50
N THR A 113 10.29 6.37 -14.61
CA THR A 113 10.32 6.98 -15.95
C THR A 113 8.95 7.55 -16.40
N SER A 114 8.97 8.71 -17.06
CA SER A 114 7.80 9.26 -17.75
C SER A 114 7.65 8.76 -19.20
N ASN A 115 8.70 8.17 -19.77
CA ASN A 115 8.73 7.74 -21.16
C ASN A 115 7.71 6.61 -21.42
N PRO A 116 6.77 6.74 -22.39
CA PRO A 116 5.71 5.76 -22.62
C PRO A 116 6.21 4.34 -22.90
N LYS A 117 7.26 4.18 -23.70
CA LYS A 117 7.85 2.87 -24.02
C LYS A 117 8.48 2.23 -22.78
N LYS A 118 9.26 3.01 -22.02
CA LYS A 118 9.89 2.52 -20.78
C LYS A 118 8.86 2.24 -19.68
N LYS A 119 7.72 2.92 -19.65
CA LYS A 119 6.60 2.59 -18.75
C LYS A 119 6.04 1.18 -19.00
N LEU A 120 6.03 0.71 -20.26
CA LEU A 120 5.63 -0.68 -20.57
C LEU A 120 6.66 -1.68 -20.02
N GLN A 121 7.96 -1.39 -20.19
CA GLN A 121 9.04 -2.18 -19.61
C GLN A 121 8.96 -2.23 -18.07
N ALA A 122 8.68 -1.09 -17.42
CA ALA A 122 8.49 -1.02 -15.97
C ALA A 122 7.34 -1.92 -15.49
N LYS A 123 6.21 -1.92 -16.21
CA LYS A 123 5.07 -2.81 -15.92
C LYS A 123 5.45 -4.28 -16.08
N ALA A 124 6.16 -4.63 -17.14
CA ALA A 124 6.66 -5.99 -17.37
C ALA A 124 7.57 -6.45 -16.22
N LEU A 125 8.52 -5.59 -15.79
CA LEU A 125 9.41 -5.87 -14.67
C LEU A 125 8.65 -6.10 -13.35
N LEU A 126 7.70 -5.21 -13.02
CA LEU A 126 6.90 -5.32 -11.79
C LEU A 126 6.04 -6.60 -11.78
N ASN A 127 5.43 -6.96 -12.92
CA ASN A 127 4.69 -8.20 -13.05
C ASN A 127 5.61 -9.42 -12.86
N LEU A 128 6.79 -9.42 -13.48
CA LEU A 128 7.78 -10.49 -13.34
C LEU A 128 8.20 -10.68 -11.88
N ILE A 129 8.42 -9.58 -11.15
CA ILE A 129 8.71 -9.61 -9.72
C ILE A 129 7.56 -10.26 -8.93
N LEU A 130 6.32 -9.80 -9.14
CA LEU A 130 5.15 -10.30 -8.41
C LEU A 130 4.86 -11.78 -8.68
N HIS A 131 4.97 -12.22 -9.94
CA HIS A 131 4.77 -13.62 -10.31
C HIS A 131 5.77 -14.54 -9.59
N ASN A 132 7.04 -14.16 -9.57
CA ASN A 132 8.08 -14.93 -8.90
C ASN A 132 7.97 -14.88 -7.37
N GLN A 133 7.64 -13.73 -6.78
CA GLN A 133 7.40 -13.63 -5.34
C GLN A 133 6.25 -14.54 -4.91
N LYS A 134 5.13 -14.55 -5.65
CA LYS A 134 3.99 -15.43 -5.36
C LYS A 134 4.37 -16.91 -5.46
N ALA A 135 5.17 -17.28 -6.46
CA ALA A 135 5.67 -18.65 -6.58
C ALA A 135 6.54 -19.05 -5.36
N ASN A 136 7.36 -18.12 -4.85
CA ASN A 136 8.20 -18.33 -3.67
C ASN A 136 7.41 -18.31 -2.35
N GLU A 137 6.34 -17.52 -2.24
CA GLU A 137 5.46 -17.46 -1.07
C GLU A 137 4.74 -18.78 -0.83
N VAL A 138 4.30 -19.47 -1.89
CA VAL A 138 3.65 -20.80 -1.80
C VAL A 138 4.57 -21.85 -1.15
N HIS A 139 5.88 -21.63 -1.16
CA HIS A 139 6.87 -22.53 -0.58
C HIS A 139 7.43 -22.05 0.78
N SER A 140 7.04 -20.87 1.26
CA SER A 140 7.59 -20.28 2.49
C SER A 140 6.60 -20.44 3.65
N VAL A 141 6.93 -21.32 4.61
CA VAL A 141 6.15 -21.52 5.85
C VAL A 141 6.38 -20.36 6.86
N LYS A 142 7.46 -19.60 6.67
CA LYS A 142 7.78 -18.40 7.47
C LYS A 142 7.22 -17.20 6.71
N GLY A 143 6.43 -16.36 7.40
CA GLY A 143 5.70 -15.21 6.85
C GLY A 143 6.57 -14.16 6.12
N PRO A 144 6.07 -12.94 5.90
CA PRO A 144 6.73 -11.98 5.03
C PRO A 144 8.18 -11.70 5.46
N LYS A 145 9.11 -11.91 4.52
CA LYS A 145 10.56 -11.81 4.75
C LYS A 145 11.02 -10.40 5.10
N THR A 146 10.41 -9.40 4.47
CA THR A 146 10.76 -7.98 4.65
C THR A 146 9.86 -7.31 5.68
N PHE A 147 10.43 -6.43 6.50
CA PHE A 147 9.71 -5.56 7.42
C PHE A 147 9.79 -4.09 6.97
N ARG A 148 8.63 -3.47 6.77
CA ARG A 148 8.48 -2.10 6.25
C ARG A 148 8.16 -1.17 7.41
N ILE A 149 9.02 -0.19 7.67
CA ILE A 149 8.90 0.76 8.77
C ILE A 149 8.77 2.17 8.20
N GLY A 150 7.68 2.86 8.54
CA GLY A 150 7.48 4.26 8.20
C GLY A 150 7.98 5.16 9.31
N LEU A 151 8.69 6.22 8.95
CA LEU A 151 9.22 7.21 9.86
C LEU A 151 8.68 8.58 9.51
N SER A 152 8.14 9.26 10.52
CA SER A 152 7.71 10.64 10.40
C SER A 152 8.03 11.41 11.67
N GLY A 153 7.88 12.73 11.63
CA GLY A 153 8.16 13.62 12.73
C GLY A 153 8.39 15.04 12.26
N PRO A 154 8.22 16.05 13.13
CA PRO A 154 8.43 17.44 12.75
C PRO A 154 9.87 17.70 12.25
N PRO A 155 10.10 18.78 11.48
CA PRO A 155 11.45 19.26 11.22
C PRO A 155 12.23 19.43 12.53
N GLY A 156 13.49 19.01 12.55
CA GLY A 156 14.31 19.09 13.76
C GLY A 156 14.14 17.94 14.77
N ALA A 157 13.19 17.01 14.58
CA ALA A 157 13.05 15.81 15.43
C ALA A 157 14.25 14.84 15.36
N GLY A 158 15.19 15.06 14.44
CA GLY A 158 16.40 14.25 14.28
C GLY A 158 16.20 12.99 13.43
N LYS A 159 15.23 12.98 12.51
CA LYS A 159 14.91 11.82 11.65
C LYS A 159 16.10 11.30 10.84
N SER A 160 16.81 12.15 10.11
CA SER A 160 17.95 11.68 9.29
C SER A 160 19.09 11.14 10.15
N THR A 161 19.39 11.79 11.29
CA THR A 161 20.36 11.27 12.28
C THR A 161 19.90 9.94 12.88
N PHE A 162 18.61 9.79 13.15
CA PHE A 162 18.04 8.52 13.59
C PHE A 162 18.20 7.43 12.53
N ILE A 163 17.84 7.69 11.28
CA ILE A 163 17.95 6.72 10.19
C ILE A 163 19.40 6.29 9.98
N GLU A 164 20.35 7.22 10.07
CA GLU A 164 21.78 6.88 10.00
C GLU A 164 22.18 5.95 11.15
N SER A 165 21.94 6.35 12.41
CA SER A 165 22.32 5.56 13.58
C SER A 165 21.62 4.20 13.64
N PHE A 166 20.31 4.17 13.38
CA PHE A 166 19.49 2.96 13.37
C PHE A 166 19.83 2.05 12.18
N GLY A 167 19.99 2.62 10.99
CA GLY A 167 20.41 1.89 9.80
C GLY A 167 21.77 1.22 10.01
N LYS A 168 22.75 1.93 10.60
CA LYS A 168 24.07 1.37 10.94
C LYS A 168 23.98 0.28 12.01
N PHE A 169 23.11 0.44 13.01
CA PHE A 169 22.85 -0.58 14.01
C PHE A 169 22.29 -1.87 13.38
N LEU A 170 21.39 -1.74 12.41
CA LEU A 170 20.82 -2.87 11.66
C LEU A 170 21.85 -3.53 10.73
N THR A 171 22.60 -2.75 9.94
CA THR A 171 23.61 -3.32 9.03
C THR A 171 24.76 -4.00 9.76
N ALA A 172 25.06 -3.57 11.00
CA ALA A 172 26.02 -4.24 11.88
C ALA A 172 25.52 -5.61 12.39
N GLN A 173 24.23 -5.91 12.23
CA GLN A 173 23.60 -7.21 12.51
C GLN A 173 23.26 -7.97 11.21
N ASP A 174 23.98 -7.66 10.12
CA ASP A 174 23.84 -8.27 8.81
C ASP A 174 22.49 -8.07 8.09
N HIS A 175 21.64 -7.16 8.59
CA HIS A 175 20.44 -6.75 7.86
C HIS A 175 20.79 -5.94 6.61
N LYS A 176 20.02 -6.15 5.53
CA LYS A 176 20.05 -5.32 4.32
C LYS A 176 18.96 -4.27 4.41
N VAL A 177 19.38 -3.01 4.53
CA VAL A 177 18.48 -1.88 4.81
C VAL A 177 18.28 -1.01 3.58
N ALA A 178 17.04 -0.84 3.12
CA ALA A 178 16.70 0.16 2.11
C ALA A 178 16.05 1.37 2.78
N VAL A 179 16.48 2.59 2.42
CA VAL A 179 15.90 3.85 2.88
C VAL A 179 15.28 4.56 1.68
N LEU A 180 13.97 4.76 1.72
CA LEU A 180 13.17 5.41 0.69
C LEU A 180 12.60 6.71 1.25
N ALA A 181 13.08 7.85 0.77
CA ALA A 181 12.62 9.15 1.26
C ALA A 181 11.51 9.71 0.35
N VAL A 182 10.36 10.03 0.93
CA VAL A 182 9.14 10.51 0.27
C VAL A 182 9.05 12.02 0.43
N ASP A 183 9.37 12.77 -0.63
CA ASP A 183 9.26 14.24 -0.67
C ASP A 183 8.12 14.69 -1.60
N PRO A 184 7.00 15.21 -1.09
CA PRO A 184 5.95 15.78 -1.93
C PRO A 184 6.34 17.15 -2.53
N SER A 185 7.27 17.87 -1.88
CA SER A 185 7.66 19.24 -2.21
C SER A 185 8.63 19.33 -3.38
N SER A 186 9.23 18.20 -3.76
CA SER A 186 10.10 18.15 -4.94
C SER A 186 9.35 18.45 -6.25
N SER A 187 8.02 18.70 -6.19
CA SER A 187 7.16 18.95 -7.36
C SER A 187 7.54 20.28 -8.00
N ARG A 188 8.15 21.18 -7.20
CA ARG A 188 8.73 22.45 -7.63
C ARG A 188 10.17 22.34 -8.10
N THR A 189 10.94 21.36 -7.63
CA THR A 189 12.40 21.27 -7.86
C THR A 189 12.81 20.17 -8.85
N GLY A 190 11.88 19.32 -9.29
CA GLY A 190 12.17 18.26 -10.27
C GLY A 190 12.83 17.01 -9.66
N GLY A 191 12.85 16.89 -8.34
CA GLY A 191 13.51 15.80 -7.60
C GLY A 191 14.93 16.16 -7.15
N SER A 192 15.28 15.77 -5.92
CA SER A 192 16.63 15.91 -5.38
C SER A 192 17.47 14.68 -5.76
N LEU A 193 18.44 14.84 -6.67
CA LEU A 193 19.33 13.74 -7.05
C LEU A 193 20.37 13.38 -5.97
N LEU A 194 20.73 14.32 -5.09
CA LEU A 194 21.91 14.23 -4.22
C LEU A 194 21.65 14.59 -2.75
N GLY A 195 20.55 15.30 -2.43
CA GLY A 195 20.37 15.97 -1.15
C GLY A 195 20.17 15.08 0.07
N ASP A 196 19.79 13.81 -0.12
CA ASP A 196 19.54 12.90 1.01
C ASP A 196 20.77 12.10 1.41
N LYS A 197 21.73 11.87 0.50
CA LYS A 197 22.99 11.18 0.83
C LYS A 197 23.90 12.03 1.72
N THR A 198 23.82 13.35 1.63
CA THR A 198 24.64 14.25 2.46
C THR A 198 24.18 14.29 3.91
N ARG A 199 22.93 13.89 4.20
CA ARG A 199 22.38 13.82 5.57
C ARG A 199 22.66 12.51 6.28
N MET A 200 23.12 11.49 5.55
CA MET A 200 23.43 10.14 6.06
C MET A 200 24.79 9.66 5.49
N PRO A 201 25.89 10.38 5.76
CA PRO A 201 27.19 10.12 5.14
C PRO A 201 27.75 8.72 5.40
N GLU A 202 27.56 8.15 6.59
CA GLU A 202 28.08 6.82 6.92
C GLU A 202 27.22 5.72 6.29
N LEU A 203 25.90 5.80 6.47
CA LEU A 203 24.97 4.80 5.94
C LEU A 203 24.99 4.77 4.40
N SER A 204 25.19 5.92 3.74
CA SER A 204 25.28 5.98 2.28
C SER A 204 26.47 5.23 1.68
N ARG A 205 27.51 4.95 2.47
CA ARG A 205 28.71 4.19 2.09
C ARG A 205 28.63 2.71 2.48
N ASP A 206 27.63 2.33 3.27
CA ASP A 206 27.45 0.97 3.74
C ASP A 206 26.96 0.07 2.58
N MET A 207 27.67 -1.04 2.35
CA MET A 207 27.35 -1.96 1.26
C MET A 207 26.05 -2.73 1.50
N ASN A 208 25.61 -2.85 2.76
CA ASN A 208 24.33 -3.45 3.15
C ASN A 208 23.18 -2.43 3.15
N ALA A 209 23.44 -1.13 2.97
CA ALA A 209 22.40 -0.11 2.91
C ALA A 209 22.21 0.47 1.50
N TYR A 210 20.95 0.73 1.12
CA TYR A 210 20.61 1.42 -0.13
C TYR A 210 19.71 2.62 0.15
N ILE A 211 20.13 3.81 -0.27
CA ILE A 211 19.41 5.06 0.01
C ILE A 211 18.92 5.67 -1.31
N ARG A 212 17.62 5.94 -1.41
CA ARG A 212 16.97 6.56 -2.56
C ARG A 212 16.00 7.66 -2.13
N ALA A 213 16.20 8.85 -2.69
CA ALA A 213 15.21 9.93 -2.67
C ALA A 213 14.14 9.64 -3.74
N SER A 214 12.85 9.66 -3.38
CA SER A 214 11.76 9.56 -4.34
C SER A 214 11.64 10.87 -5.10
N PRO A 215 11.73 10.87 -6.45
CA PRO A 215 11.44 12.05 -7.23
C PRO A 215 9.93 12.30 -7.21
N SER A 216 9.48 13.53 -7.00
CA SER A 216 8.08 13.86 -7.24
C SER A 216 7.84 14.27 -8.69
N ARG A 217 6.87 13.62 -9.31
CA ARG A 217 6.41 13.95 -10.66
C ARG A 217 5.31 15.01 -10.63
N GLY A 218 5.58 16.15 -10.00
CA GLY A 218 4.68 17.32 -9.99
C GLY A 218 3.40 17.18 -9.14
N THR A 219 3.07 15.99 -8.64
CA THR A 219 1.88 15.73 -7.81
C THR A 219 2.19 14.72 -6.71
N LEU A 220 1.47 14.82 -5.58
CA LEU A 220 1.59 13.88 -4.46
C LEU A 220 1.33 12.43 -4.90
N GLY A 221 0.31 12.18 -5.73
CA GLY A 221 -0.02 10.85 -6.24
C GLY A 221 1.16 10.17 -6.95
N GLY A 222 1.86 10.91 -7.83
CA GLY A 222 3.02 10.41 -8.55
C GLY A 222 4.19 9.93 -7.66
N VAL A 223 4.44 10.59 -6.52
CA VAL A 223 5.45 10.19 -5.52
C VAL A 223 5.06 8.87 -4.85
N THR A 224 3.78 8.78 -4.50
CA THR A 224 3.27 7.67 -3.70
C THR A 224 3.24 6.38 -4.51
N ARG A 225 2.89 6.50 -5.80
CA ARG A 225 2.96 5.40 -6.75
C ARG A 225 4.38 4.84 -6.88
N THR A 226 5.37 5.69 -7.13
CA THR A 226 6.77 5.23 -7.31
C THR A 226 7.34 4.63 -6.06
N THR A 227 6.97 5.15 -4.88
CA THR A 227 7.46 4.62 -3.61
C THR A 227 6.97 3.19 -3.38
N ASN A 228 5.69 2.89 -3.64
CA ASN A 228 5.16 1.53 -3.52
C ASN A 228 5.83 0.54 -4.48
N GLU A 229 6.05 0.96 -5.73
CA GLU A 229 6.76 0.18 -6.73
C GLU A 229 8.24 -0.01 -6.31
N ALA A 230 8.88 0.99 -5.71
CA ALA A 230 10.26 0.90 -5.20
C ALA A 230 10.39 -0.03 -3.99
N ILE A 231 9.42 -0.03 -3.07
CA ILE A 231 9.35 -1.00 -1.96
C ILE A 231 9.40 -2.42 -2.53
N LEU A 232 8.53 -2.71 -3.51
CA LEU A 232 8.46 -4.03 -4.16
C LEU A 232 9.79 -4.42 -4.82
N VAL A 233 10.45 -3.47 -5.51
CA VAL A 233 11.75 -3.71 -6.15
C VAL A 233 12.84 -3.97 -5.11
N CYS A 234 12.88 -3.24 -3.99
CA CYS A 234 13.81 -3.48 -2.89
C CYS A 234 13.60 -4.85 -2.24
N GLU A 235 12.34 -5.26 -2.04
CA GLU A 235 12.02 -6.61 -1.54
C GLU A 235 12.54 -7.70 -2.49
N ALA A 236 12.35 -7.52 -3.79
CA ALA A 236 12.86 -8.44 -4.80
C ALA A 236 14.39 -8.49 -4.83
N ALA A 237 15.05 -7.37 -4.53
CA ALA A 237 16.49 -7.27 -4.39
C ALA A 237 17.02 -7.82 -3.05
N GLY A 238 16.17 -8.41 -2.21
CA GLY A 238 16.57 -9.08 -0.97
C GLY A 238 16.82 -8.16 0.22
N TYR A 239 16.29 -6.94 0.19
CA TYR A 239 16.30 -6.07 1.37
C TYR A 239 15.22 -6.55 2.35
N ASP A 240 15.64 -6.90 3.56
CA ASP A 240 14.78 -7.43 4.59
C ASP A 240 14.26 -6.35 5.54
N ILE A 241 14.86 -5.16 5.55
CA ILE A 241 14.33 -3.97 6.22
C ILE A 241 14.17 -2.83 5.22
N ILE A 242 12.97 -2.22 5.17
CA ILE A 242 12.71 -1.04 4.35
C ILE A 242 12.22 0.09 5.26
N LEU A 243 13.00 1.16 5.32
CA LEU A 243 12.66 2.40 6.01
C LEU A 243 12.07 3.38 5.00
N VAL A 244 10.88 3.90 5.28
CA VAL A 244 10.20 4.90 4.45
C VAL A 244 10.07 6.18 5.26
N GLU A 245 10.78 7.24 4.89
CA GLU A 245 10.76 8.52 5.60
C GLU A 245 9.89 9.54 4.86
N THR A 246 9.11 10.35 5.56
CA THR A 246 8.55 11.60 5.01
C THR A 246 9.55 12.76 5.10
N ILE A 247 9.79 13.43 3.97
CA ILE A 247 10.53 14.69 3.95
C ILE A 247 9.53 15.86 4.05
N GLY A 248 9.79 16.77 4.98
CA GLY A 248 9.17 18.11 5.00
C GLY A 248 7.88 18.25 5.83
N VAL A 249 7.16 19.32 5.54
CA VAL A 249 5.88 19.72 6.16
C VAL A 249 4.72 19.37 5.22
N GLY A 250 3.76 18.56 5.65
CA GLY A 250 2.70 18.06 4.78
C GLY A 250 1.60 17.25 5.48
N GLN A 251 0.75 16.58 4.69
CA GLN A 251 -0.17 15.51 5.11
C GLN A 251 0.31 14.17 4.51
N THR A 252 1.63 14.00 4.35
CA THR A 252 2.24 12.80 3.76
C THR A 252 2.40 11.66 4.73
N GLU A 253 2.17 11.92 6.01
CA GLU A 253 2.35 10.98 7.10
C GLU A 253 1.33 9.85 7.03
N PHE A 254 0.07 10.16 6.73
CA PHE A 254 -0.96 9.15 6.45
C PHE A 254 -0.60 8.30 5.24
N VAL A 255 -0.01 8.91 4.22
CA VAL A 255 0.36 8.18 3.02
C VAL A 255 1.48 7.19 3.30
N VAL A 256 2.49 7.57 4.08
CA VAL A 256 3.55 6.63 4.50
C VAL A 256 2.98 5.54 5.42
N ALA A 257 2.07 5.86 6.34
CA ALA A 257 1.40 4.86 7.16
C ALA A 257 0.64 3.80 6.33
N ASP A 258 0.06 4.21 5.19
CA ASP A 258 -0.60 3.33 4.21
C ASP A 258 0.37 2.53 3.31
N MET A 259 1.69 2.65 3.51
CA MET A 259 2.71 1.91 2.74
C MET A 259 3.48 0.87 3.55
N VAL A 260 3.45 0.99 4.88
CA VAL A 260 4.36 0.30 5.79
C VAL A 260 3.64 -0.65 6.74
N ASP A 261 4.38 -1.58 7.32
CA ASP A 261 3.83 -2.50 8.32
C ASP A 261 3.70 -1.80 9.67
N MET A 262 4.71 -1.03 10.06
CA MET A 262 4.77 -0.30 11.31
C MET A 262 5.04 1.19 11.05
N PHE A 263 4.27 2.09 11.66
CA PHE A 263 4.51 3.52 11.59
C PHE A 263 5.05 4.05 12.92
N CYS A 264 6.27 4.61 12.89
CA CYS A 264 6.95 5.18 14.05
C CYS A 264 7.04 6.71 13.92
N LEU A 265 6.54 7.40 14.94
CA LEU A 265 6.56 8.86 15.04
C LEU A 265 7.72 9.31 15.92
N LEU A 266 8.67 10.04 15.35
CA LEU A 266 9.78 10.66 16.07
C LEU A 266 9.41 12.06 16.53
N ILE A 267 9.56 12.33 17.82
CA ILE A 267 9.25 13.63 18.42
C ILE A 267 10.43 14.15 19.26
N PRO A 268 10.70 15.46 19.28
CA PRO A 268 11.75 16.04 20.13
C PRO A 268 11.25 16.23 21.59
N PRO A 269 12.15 16.42 22.57
CA PRO A 269 11.79 16.67 23.98
C PRO A 269 11.35 18.12 24.24
N ALA A 270 11.81 19.06 23.42
CA ALA A 270 11.61 20.48 23.59
C ALA A 270 10.56 20.97 22.58
N GLY A 271 9.29 20.94 23.01
CA GLY A 271 8.14 21.32 22.21
C GLY A 271 6.96 21.64 23.13
N GLY A 272 7.11 22.63 24.01
CA GLY A 272 6.15 22.95 25.07
C GLY A 272 4.73 23.33 24.60
N ASP A 273 4.52 23.58 23.30
CA ASP A 273 3.22 23.78 22.65
C ASP A 273 2.89 22.71 21.59
N GLU A 274 3.75 21.68 21.43
CA GLU A 274 3.70 20.76 20.30
C GLU A 274 2.73 19.60 20.48
N LEU A 275 2.17 19.34 21.67
CA LEU A 275 1.06 18.37 21.76
C LEU A 275 -0.19 18.89 21.01
N GLN A 276 -0.33 20.21 20.87
CA GLN A 276 -1.33 20.83 19.99
C GLN A 276 -0.86 20.93 18.52
N GLY A 277 0.45 21.06 18.28
CA GLY A 277 1.07 21.16 16.94
C GLY A 277 1.27 19.83 16.20
N ILE A 278 1.46 18.73 16.94
CA ILE A 278 1.43 17.36 16.44
C ILE A 278 -0.05 17.05 16.25
N LYS A 279 -0.52 17.39 15.04
CA LYS A 279 -1.89 17.27 14.56
C LYS A 279 -2.55 16.05 15.20
N LYS A 280 -3.66 16.24 15.92
CA LYS A 280 -4.46 15.18 16.56
C LYS A 280 -4.55 13.88 15.74
N GLY A 281 -4.58 13.95 14.41
CA GLY A 281 -4.64 12.77 13.53
C GLY A 281 -3.36 11.95 13.31
N ILE A 282 -2.14 12.47 13.51
CA ILE A 282 -0.92 11.66 13.21
C ILE A 282 -0.58 10.67 14.33
N VAL A 283 -0.82 11.05 15.57
CA VAL A 283 -0.62 10.18 16.74
C VAL A 283 -1.59 9.00 16.68
N GLU A 284 -2.79 9.21 16.11
CA GLU A 284 -3.80 8.16 15.92
C GLU A 284 -3.33 7.04 14.99
N VAL A 285 -2.40 7.31 14.07
CA VAL A 285 -1.87 6.31 13.14
C VAL A 285 -0.51 5.76 13.55
N ALA A 286 0.04 6.17 14.70
CA ALA A 286 1.32 5.71 15.20
C ALA A 286 1.20 4.35 15.92
N ASP A 287 1.99 3.38 15.46
CA ASP A 287 2.19 2.10 16.15
C ASP A 287 3.22 2.25 17.29
N LEU A 288 4.12 3.24 17.18
CA LEU A 288 5.10 3.60 18.21
C LEU A 288 5.46 5.08 18.13
N VAL A 289 5.70 5.70 19.28
CA VAL A 289 6.23 7.06 19.40
C VAL A 289 7.63 7.00 20.03
N ALA A 290 8.61 7.59 19.36
CA ALA A 290 9.99 7.68 19.84
C ALA A 290 10.32 9.14 20.18
N VAL A 291 10.46 9.43 21.47
CA VAL A 291 10.96 10.71 21.97
C VAL A 291 12.47 10.73 21.80
N ASN A 292 12.93 11.34 20.71
CA ASN A 292 14.36 11.43 20.37
C ASN A 292 15.06 12.53 21.16
N LYS A 293 16.40 12.61 21.05
CA LYS A 293 17.25 13.57 21.78
C LYS A 293 17.13 13.48 23.31
N SER A 294 16.84 12.29 23.84
CA SER A 294 16.82 12.03 25.27
C SER A 294 18.25 11.87 25.81
N ASP A 295 19.06 12.92 25.72
CA ASP A 295 20.46 12.97 26.14
C ASP A 295 20.81 14.32 26.80
N GLY A 296 21.86 14.32 27.63
CA GLY A 296 22.33 15.50 28.35
C GLY A 296 21.22 16.18 29.17
N ASP A 297 21.11 17.50 29.03
CA ASP A 297 20.14 18.33 29.75
C ASP A 297 18.68 18.08 29.32
N LEU A 298 18.47 17.40 28.19
CA LEU A 298 17.13 17.12 27.65
C LEU A 298 16.50 15.83 28.18
N VAL A 299 17.22 15.02 28.95
CA VAL A 299 16.70 13.75 29.50
C VAL A 299 15.43 13.98 30.35
N SER A 300 15.44 15.01 31.19
CA SER A 300 14.28 15.34 32.05
C SER A 300 13.06 15.77 31.23
N ALA A 301 13.26 16.60 30.22
CA ALA A 301 12.20 17.02 29.29
C ALA A 301 11.65 15.81 28.50
N ALA A 302 12.53 14.92 28.03
CA ALA A 302 12.13 13.74 27.27
C ALA A 302 11.26 12.79 28.12
N ARG A 303 11.56 12.65 29.41
CA ARG A 303 10.74 11.86 30.36
C ARG A 303 9.36 12.46 30.56
N LEU A 304 9.25 13.79 30.65
CA LEU A 304 7.96 14.48 30.75
C LEU A 304 7.11 14.22 29.51
N ILE A 305 7.66 14.48 28.32
CA ILE A 305 6.96 14.26 27.04
C ILE A 305 6.57 12.79 26.87
N GLN A 306 7.43 11.85 27.24
CA GLN A 306 7.09 10.42 27.23
C GLN A 306 5.83 10.15 28.07
N GLY A 307 5.77 10.68 29.29
CA GLY A 307 4.61 10.52 30.18
C GLY A 307 3.33 11.13 29.61
N GLU A 308 3.42 12.29 28.97
CA GLU A 308 2.29 12.96 28.30
C GLU A 308 1.73 12.11 27.15
N TYR A 309 2.59 11.62 26.25
CA TYR A 309 2.17 10.77 25.12
C TYR A 309 1.62 9.43 25.58
N MET A 310 2.23 8.79 26.60
CA MET A 310 1.71 7.56 27.19
C MET A 310 0.31 7.77 27.78
N SER A 311 0.07 8.93 28.38
CA SER A 311 -1.24 9.28 28.93
C SER A 311 -2.26 9.55 27.84
N ALA A 312 -1.88 10.28 26.79
CA ALA A 312 -2.74 10.61 25.67
C ALA A 312 -3.17 9.36 24.88
N LEU A 313 -2.24 8.45 24.57
CA LEU A 313 -2.51 7.23 23.80
C LEU A 313 -3.55 6.31 24.44
N LYS A 314 -3.73 6.34 25.77
CA LYS A 314 -4.78 5.58 26.48
C LYS A 314 -6.20 6.01 26.10
N PHE A 315 -6.37 7.26 25.68
CA PHE A 315 -7.67 7.80 25.28
C PHE A 315 -7.92 7.67 23.77
N ILE A 316 -6.91 7.27 23.00
CA ILE A 316 -7.04 7.06 21.56
C ILE A 316 -7.57 5.65 21.29
N ARG A 317 -8.48 5.54 20.33
CA ARG A 317 -9.00 4.24 19.90
C ARG A 317 -7.86 3.40 19.32
N LYS A 318 -7.68 2.20 19.84
CA LYS A 318 -6.70 1.23 19.30
C LYS A 318 -7.00 0.95 17.82
N MET A 319 -6.01 1.14 16.96
CA MET A 319 -6.09 0.77 15.54
C MET A 319 -6.08 -0.75 15.35
N ASN A 320 -5.30 -1.46 16.16
CA ASN A 320 -5.21 -2.90 16.15
C ASN A 320 -5.59 -3.46 17.54
N PRO A 321 -6.46 -4.50 17.63
CA PRO A 321 -6.82 -5.12 18.90
C PRO A 321 -5.66 -5.83 19.61
N HIS A 322 -4.62 -6.24 18.89
CA HIS A 322 -3.49 -7.03 19.36
C HIS A 322 -2.21 -6.23 19.62
N TRP A 323 -2.17 -4.94 19.27
CA TRP A 323 -1.03 -4.08 19.55
C TRP A 323 -1.46 -2.78 20.22
N GLU A 324 -0.77 -2.43 21.30
CA GLU A 324 -0.95 -1.15 21.98
C GLU A 324 0.23 -0.24 21.65
N PRO A 325 -0.01 0.98 21.14
CA PRO A 325 1.06 1.90 20.81
C PRO A 325 2.00 2.15 21.99
N GLN A 326 3.31 2.04 21.74
CA GLN A 326 4.35 2.21 22.75
C GLN A 326 4.98 3.61 22.66
N VAL A 327 5.48 4.13 23.78
CA VAL A 327 6.26 5.37 23.80
C VAL A 327 7.61 5.12 24.43
N LEU A 328 8.67 5.28 23.64
CA LEU A 328 10.05 5.09 24.09
C LEU A 328 10.83 6.39 24.01
N ARG A 329 11.91 6.48 24.78
CA ARG A 329 12.91 7.55 24.68
C ARG A 329 14.15 6.99 24.02
N ILE A 330 14.72 7.76 23.11
CA ILE A 330 15.95 7.40 22.41
C ILE A 330 16.86 8.62 22.28
N SER A 331 18.15 8.38 22.06
CA SER A 331 19.07 9.38 21.53
C SER A 331 19.74 8.84 20.28
N SER A 332 19.47 9.49 19.15
CA SER A 332 20.16 9.15 17.90
C SER A 332 21.66 9.47 17.95
N LEU A 333 22.05 10.43 18.79
CA LEU A 333 23.43 10.89 18.93
C LEU A 333 24.26 9.93 19.78
N THR A 334 23.77 9.58 20.98
CA THR A 334 24.48 8.66 21.89
C THR A 334 24.17 7.19 21.61
N LYS A 335 23.18 6.92 20.75
CA LYS A 335 22.65 5.59 20.39
C LYS A 335 21.90 4.88 21.53
N GLU A 336 21.67 5.56 22.65
CA GLU A 336 20.88 5.07 23.77
C GLU A 336 19.41 4.83 23.35
N GLY A 337 18.84 3.70 23.78
CA GLY A 337 17.44 3.35 23.48
C GLY A 337 17.21 2.75 22.09
N ILE A 338 18.21 2.76 21.19
CA ILE A 338 18.08 2.19 19.84
C ILE A 338 17.90 0.65 19.87
N PRO A 339 18.69 -0.13 20.64
CA PRO A 339 18.47 -1.57 20.75
C PRO A 339 17.07 -1.92 21.29
N GLU A 340 16.62 -1.23 22.33
CA GLU A 340 15.31 -1.43 22.96
C GLU A 340 14.16 -1.06 22.02
N LEU A 341 14.34 -0.01 21.22
CA LEU A 341 13.42 0.36 20.14
C LEU A 341 13.31 -0.76 19.11
N TRP A 342 14.44 -1.36 18.72
CA TRP A 342 14.46 -2.47 17.76
C TRP A 342 13.77 -3.73 18.30
N GLU A 343 13.95 -4.03 19.58
CA GLU A 343 13.22 -5.13 20.23
C GLU A 343 11.70 -4.93 20.13
N LYS A 344 11.20 -3.71 20.37
CA LYS A 344 9.77 -3.39 20.19
C LYS A 344 9.29 -3.47 18.75
N PHE A 345 10.13 -3.11 17.80
CA PHE A 345 9.85 -3.29 16.37
C PHE A 345 9.71 -4.78 16.01
N CYS A 346 10.61 -5.62 16.53
CA CYS A 346 10.55 -7.07 16.36
C CYS A 346 9.30 -7.67 17.05
N GLU A 347 8.98 -7.25 18.27
CA GLU A 347 7.80 -7.69 19.02
C GLU A 347 6.50 -7.35 18.24
N PHE A 348 6.39 -6.13 17.72
CA PHE A 348 5.27 -5.74 16.84
C PHE A 348 5.15 -6.67 15.64
N ARG A 349 6.26 -6.86 14.91
CA ARG A 349 6.29 -7.71 13.71
C ARG A 349 5.84 -9.14 14.03
N GLU A 350 6.31 -9.71 15.13
CA GLU A 350 5.98 -11.07 15.55
C GLU A 350 4.49 -11.20 15.89
N ILE A 351 3.96 -10.30 16.73
CA ILE A 351 2.55 -10.31 17.13
C ILE A 351 1.66 -10.18 15.90
N MET A 352 1.93 -9.20 15.06
CA MET A 352 1.13 -8.90 13.86
C MET A 352 1.20 -10.00 12.80
N SER A 353 2.33 -10.70 12.71
CA SER A 353 2.48 -11.86 11.83
C SER A 353 1.69 -13.06 12.37
N ARG A 354 1.81 -13.35 13.68
CA ARG A 354 1.13 -14.48 14.33
C ARG A 354 -0.39 -14.35 14.31
N THR A 355 -0.93 -13.14 14.43
CA THR A 355 -2.38 -12.87 14.36
C THR A 355 -2.89 -12.79 12.92
N GLY A 356 -1.99 -12.75 11.93
CA GLY A 356 -2.31 -12.51 10.52
C GLY A 356 -2.77 -11.08 10.22
N ASP A 357 -2.61 -10.14 11.15
CA ASP A 357 -2.96 -8.73 10.93
C ASP A 357 -2.05 -8.06 9.92
N LEU A 358 -0.77 -8.44 9.89
CA LEU A 358 0.20 -7.88 8.95
C LEU A 358 -0.21 -8.18 7.50
N ASP A 359 -0.59 -9.41 7.20
CA ASP A 359 -1.05 -9.80 5.86
C ASP A 359 -2.36 -9.10 5.48
N ARG A 360 -3.30 -8.96 6.44
CA ARG A 360 -4.54 -8.20 6.23
C ARG A 360 -4.26 -6.72 5.96
N LYS A 361 -3.34 -6.11 6.71
CA LYS A 361 -2.90 -4.72 6.51
C LYS A 361 -2.32 -4.55 5.12
N ARG A 362 -1.36 -5.39 4.73
CA ARG A 362 -0.76 -5.37 3.38
C ARG A 362 -1.78 -5.59 2.26
N ALA A 363 -2.74 -6.49 2.45
CA ALA A 363 -3.80 -6.71 1.46
C ALA A 363 -4.72 -5.49 1.31
N SER A 364 -5.03 -4.80 2.40
CA SER A 364 -5.78 -3.54 2.38
C SER A 364 -4.99 -2.43 1.67
N GLN A 365 -3.71 -2.28 2.02
CA GLN A 365 -2.81 -1.30 1.40
C GLN A 365 -2.70 -1.52 -0.11
N LYS A 366 -2.55 -2.77 -0.59
CA LYS A 366 -2.55 -3.09 -2.03
C LYS A 366 -3.83 -2.60 -2.74
N LYS A 367 -5.00 -2.67 -2.10
CA LYS A 367 -6.25 -2.14 -2.67
C LYS A 367 -6.24 -0.61 -2.72
N ILE A 368 -5.77 0.05 -1.67
CA ILE A 368 -5.61 1.51 -1.63
C ILE A 368 -4.67 1.96 -2.75
N TRP A 369 -3.54 1.28 -2.92
CA TRP A 369 -2.56 1.57 -3.97
C TRP A 369 -3.16 1.43 -5.37
N MET A 370 -3.93 0.38 -5.62
CA MET A 370 -4.63 0.18 -6.90
C MET A 370 -5.59 1.35 -7.19
N TRP A 371 -6.39 1.77 -6.21
CA TRP A 371 -7.31 2.89 -6.39
C TRP A 371 -6.60 4.24 -6.59
N ASN A 372 -5.51 4.48 -5.87
CA ASN A 372 -4.67 5.66 -6.08
C ASN A 372 -4.08 5.67 -7.50
N TYR A 373 -3.60 4.51 -7.99
CA TYR A 373 -3.11 4.37 -9.35
C TYR A 373 -4.20 4.71 -10.38
N ILE A 374 -5.42 4.20 -10.20
CA ILE A 374 -6.56 4.48 -11.09
C ILE A 374 -6.86 5.97 -11.10
N LYS A 375 -6.95 6.60 -9.92
CA LYS A 375 -7.22 8.03 -9.77
C LYS A 375 -6.17 8.88 -10.50
N ASP A 376 -4.89 8.61 -10.26
CA ASP A 376 -3.81 9.35 -10.89
C ASP A 376 -3.83 9.16 -12.41
N HIS A 377 -4.06 7.93 -12.89
CA HIS A 377 -4.09 7.66 -14.32
C HIS A 377 -5.28 8.32 -15.02
N ILE A 378 -6.46 8.32 -14.40
CA ILE A 378 -7.64 9.03 -14.93
C ILE A 378 -7.35 10.52 -15.01
N MET A 379 -6.72 11.12 -13.99
CA MET A 379 -6.34 12.54 -14.02
C MET A 379 -5.34 12.87 -15.12
N ASP A 380 -4.36 11.99 -15.37
CA ASP A 380 -3.42 12.13 -16.49
C ASP A 380 -4.15 12.08 -17.86
N LEU A 381 -5.07 11.13 -18.03
CA LEU A 381 -5.89 11.01 -19.24
C LEU A 381 -6.77 12.24 -19.43
N PHE A 382 -7.43 12.70 -18.37
CA PHE A 382 -8.28 13.88 -18.39
C PHE A 382 -7.52 15.14 -18.80
N ARG A 383 -6.36 15.41 -18.20
CA ARG A 383 -5.53 16.58 -18.51
C ARG A 383 -4.90 16.54 -19.90
N SER A 384 -4.64 15.34 -20.42
CA SER A 384 -4.06 15.17 -21.77
C SER A 384 -5.11 15.14 -22.87
N HIS A 385 -6.40 15.02 -22.55
CA HIS A 385 -7.49 15.01 -23.51
C HIS A 385 -7.53 16.31 -24.32
N PRO A 386 -7.55 16.26 -25.67
CA PRO A 386 -7.51 17.46 -26.52
C PRO A 386 -8.62 18.47 -26.19
N GLY A 387 -9.85 17.99 -25.95
CA GLY A 387 -11.00 18.84 -25.59
C GLY A 387 -10.83 19.56 -24.25
N VAL A 388 -10.17 18.93 -23.28
CA VAL A 388 -9.92 19.51 -21.94
C VAL A 388 -8.71 20.45 -21.99
N ARG A 389 -7.60 20.01 -22.60
CA ARG A 389 -6.34 20.75 -22.64
C ARG A 389 -6.49 22.14 -23.26
N GLY A 390 -7.37 22.29 -24.24
CA GLY A 390 -7.66 23.60 -24.86
C GLY A 390 -8.51 24.54 -23.99
N GLN A 391 -9.30 24.02 -23.05
CA GLN A 391 -10.26 24.79 -22.26
C GLN A 391 -9.83 25.02 -20.81
N ILE A 392 -8.95 24.18 -20.26
CA ILE A 392 -8.64 24.16 -18.82
C ILE A 392 -8.16 25.52 -18.29
N GLY A 393 -7.25 26.20 -19.00
CA GLY A 393 -6.74 27.51 -18.57
C GLY A 393 -7.80 28.61 -18.64
N VAL A 394 -8.70 28.56 -19.62
CA VAL A 394 -9.83 29.50 -19.73
C VAL A 394 -10.81 29.30 -18.58
N MET A 395 -11.09 28.04 -18.22
CA MET A 395 -11.98 27.72 -17.11
C MET A 395 -11.38 28.11 -15.76
N GLU A 396 -10.08 27.86 -15.54
CA GLU A 396 -9.36 28.30 -14.33
C GLU A 396 -9.42 29.81 -14.15
N ASP A 397 -9.19 30.58 -15.23
CA ASP A 397 -9.27 32.05 -15.22
C ASP A 397 -10.68 32.56 -14.89
N ARG A 398 -11.71 31.95 -15.50
CA ARG A 398 -13.12 32.30 -15.21
C ARG A 398 -13.51 31.98 -13.77
N VAL A 399 -12.99 30.91 -13.19
CA VAL A 399 -13.22 30.56 -11.78
C VAL A 399 -12.52 31.56 -10.85
N SER A 400 -11.25 31.88 -11.11
CA SER A 400 -10.48 32.81 -10.26
C SER A 400 -11.06 34.22 -10.27
N HIS A 401 -11.66 34.65 -11.38
CA HIS A 401 -12.34 35.93 -11.51
C HIS A 401 -13.81 35.91 -11.07
N GLY A 402 -14.32 34.79 -10.55
CA GLY A 402 -15.70 34.67 -10.08
C GLY A 402 -16.77 34.70 -11.17
N VAL A 403 -16.38 34.51 -12.44
CA VAL A 403 -17.29 34.45 -13.59
C VAL A 403 -18.04 33.11 -13.62
N LEU A 404 -17.41 32.03 -13.13
CA LEU A 404 -18.00 30.71 -12.99
C LEU A 404 -17.72 30.14 -11.60
N THR A 405 -18.62 29.29 -11.12
CA THR A 405 -18.33 28.47 -9.94
C THR A 405 -17.36 27.34 -10.27
N PRO A 406 -16.52 26.88 -9.33
CA PRO A 406 -15.64 25.73 -9.56
C PRO A 406 -16.38 24.47 -10.00
N GLY A 407 -17.59 24.23 -9.47
CA GLY A 407 -18.41 23.07 -9.82
C GLY A 407 -18.89 23.12 -11.27
N GLU A 408 -19.41 24.27 -11.71
CA GLU A 408 -19.88 24.44 -13.09
C GLU A 408 -18.73 24.34 -14.10
N ALA A 409 -17.58 24.95 -13.82
CA ALA A 409 -16.38 24.82 -14.65
C ALA A 409 -15.92 23.36 -14.77
N ALA A 410 -15.97 22.59 -13.67
CA ALA A 410 -15.64 21.16 -13.67
C ALA A 410 -16.64 20.35 -14.53
N ASP A 411 -17.95 20.61 -14.41
CA ASP A 411 -18.98 19.92 -15.20
C ASP A 411 -18.83 20.17 -16.70
N LEU A 412 -18.45 21.39 -17.10
CA LEU A 412 -18.16 21.73 -18.49
C LEU A 412 -16.94 20.95 -19.02
N LEU A 413 -15.84 20.92 -18.27
CA LEU A 413 -14.65 20.17 -18.65
C LEU A 413 -14.90 18.65 -18.70
N LEU A 414 -15.69 18.12 -17.76
CA LEU A 414 -16.13 16.72 -17.75
C LEU A 414 -16.98 16.40 -18.98
N ARG A 415 -17.90 17.30 -19.36
CA ARG A 415 -18.72 17.13 -20.56
C ARG A 415 -17.84 17.07 -21.80
N ASP A 416 -16.84 17.94 -21.92
CA ASP A 416 -15.92 17.95 -23.07
C ASP A 416 -14.98 16.74 -23.09
N PHE A 417 -14.70 16.13 -21.93
CA PHE A 417 -13.99 14.86 -21.84
C PHE A 417 -14.85 13.65 -22.27
N MET A 418 -16.17 13.69 -22.08
CA MET A 418 -17.09 12.59 -22.40
C MET A 418 -17.72 12.65 -23.80
N LYS A 419 -17.45 13.70 -24.58
CA LYS A 419 -18.05 13.91 -25.92
C LYS A 419 -17.44 13.03 -27.01
N ASP A 420 -16.26 12.47 -26.76
CA ASP A 420 -15.54 11.49 -27.58
C ASP A 420 -15.51 10.12 -26.87
#